data_AF-A0A2E7W3C2-F1
#
_entry.id   AF-A0A2E7W3C2-F1
#
_cell.length_a   1.000
_cell.length_b   1.000
_cell.length_c   1.000
_cell.angle_alpha   90.00
_cell.angle_beta   90.00
_cell.angle_gamma   90.00
#
_symmetry.space_group_name_H-M   'P 1'
#
loop_
_entity.id
_entity.type
_entity.pdbx_description
1 polymer ?
#
loop_
_entity_poly.entity_id
_entity_poly.type
_entity_poly.pdbx_seq_one_letter_code
_entity_poly.pdbx_strand_id
1 'polypeptide(L)'
;MNYYYFIRKHSKFLAFGFSLNFFSSFGQTFYLSLYNTSIREALDITQGELATLYAAATILGSISMLSLGWLLDKIDLRVFVTITSLIVLLGSWVFSIADSLFLFFISIFLLRFAGQGLWGLASQVSMARYFDAERGLAAS
;
A
#
# COMPACT_ATOMS: atom_id res chain seq x y z
N MET A 1 -9.94 -18.40 -25.08
CA MET A 1 -8.69 -17.83 -25.64
C MET A 1 -7.51 -18.41 -24.90
N ASN A 2 -6.37 -18.64 -25.57
CA ASN A 2 -5.24 -19.38 -24.98
C ASN A 2 -4.52 -18.50 -23.93
N TYR A 3 -4.51 -18.95 -22.67
CA TYR A 3 -3.99 -18.21 -21.50
C TYR A 3 -2.58 -17.66 -21.72
N TYR A 4 -1.76 -18.44 -22.44
CA TYR A 4 -0.40 -18.08 -22.83
C TYR A 4 -0.31 -16.84 -23.73
N TYR A 5 -1.27 -16.64 -24.64
CA TYR A 5 -1.27 -15.50 -25.56
C TYR A 5 -1.63 -14.20 -24.83
N PHE A 6 -2.54 -14.29 -23.86
CA PHE A 6 -2.97 -13.17 -23.03
C PHE A 6 -1.85 -12.68 -22.10
N ILE A 7 -1.19 -13.60 -21.38
CA ILE A 7 -0.03 -13.30 -20.54
C ILE A 7 1.09 -12.65 -21.36
N ARG A 8 1.37 -13.18 -22.55
CA ARG A 8 2.45 -12.65 -23.41
C ARG A 8 2.12 -11.28 -23.99
N LYS A 9 0.85 -10.97 -24.24
CA LYS A 9 0.39 -9.68 -24.78
C LYS A 9 0.34 -8.57 -23.71
N HIS A 10 0.07 -8.91 -22.45
CA HIS A 10 -0.07 -7.95 -21.34
C HIS A 10 1.02 -8.08 -20.26
N SER A 11 2.13 -8.77 -20.54
CA SER A 11 3.17 -9.10 -19.56
C SER A 11 3.75 -7.89 -18.82
N LYS A 12 3.89 -6.73 -19.50
CA LYS A 12 4.39 -5.49 -18.88
C LYS A 12 3.42 -4.93 -17.83
N PHE A 13 2.11 -5.08 -18.04
CA PHE A 13 1.07 -4.61 -17.11
C PHE A 13 0.91 -5.58 -15.94
N LEU A 14 0.98 -6.89 -16.20
CA LEU A 14 0.99 -7.93 -15.17
C LEU A 14 2.24 -7.84 -14.29
N ALA A 15 3.42 -7.68 -14.87
CA ALA A 15 4.66 -7.49 -14.12
C ALA A 15 4.63 -6.21 -13.29
N PHE A 16 4.00 -5.14 -13.78
CA PHE A 16 3.82 -3.90 -13.03
C PHE A 16 2.89 -4.08 -11.82
N GLY A 17 1.71 -4.67 -12.02
CA GLY A 17 0.77 -4.98 -10.94
C GLY A 17 1.37 -5.95 -9.90
N PHE A 18 2.08 -6.98 -10.37
CA PHE A 18 2.78 -7.93 -9.52
C PHE A 18 3.90 -7.24 -8.72
N SER A 19 4.73 -6.41 -9.35
CA SER A 19 5.81 -5.70 -8.67
C SER A 19 5.25 -4.76 -7.60
N LEU A 20 4.20 -3.99 -7.92
CA LEU A 20 3.54 -3.14 -6.93
C LEU A 20 3.02 -3.92 -5.74
N ASN A 21 2.34 -5.04 -5.97
CA ASN A 21 1.77 -5.87 -4.90
C ASN A 21 2.87 -6.55 -4.06
N PHE A 22 3.93 -7.05 -4.72
CA PHE A 22 5.09 -7.66 -4.08
C PHE A 22 5.84 -6.66 -3.19
N PHE A 23 6.16 -5.47 -3.71
CA PHE A 23 6.84 -4.43 -2.95
C PHE A 23 5.95 -3.80 -1.86
N SER A 24 4.62 -3.74 -2.08
CA SER A 24 3.66 -3.32 -1.04
C SER A 24 3.74 -4.19 0.21
N SER A 25 3.71 -5.50 0.01
CA SER A 25 3.62 -6.48 1.10
C SER A 25 4.94 -6.63 1.86
N PHE A 26 6.08 -6.47 1.17
CA PHE A 26 7.40 -6.64 1.78
C PHE A 26 7.82 -5.46 2.67
N GLY A 27 7.36 -4.24 2.37
CA GLY A 27 7.88 -3.02 2.98
C GLY A 27 7.35 -2.68 4.37
N GLN A 28 6.08 -2.96 4.68
CA GLN A 28 5.46 -2.45 5.93
C GLN A 28 5.35 -3.46 7.05
N THR A 29 4.82 -4.64 6.78
CA THR A 29 4.52 -5.61 7.85
C THR A 29 5.79 -6.33 8.29
N PHE A 30 6.65 -6.68 7.34
CA PHE A 30 7.94 -7.33 7.63
C PHE A 30 8.94 -6.36 8.28
N TYR A 31 9.01 -5.13 7.80
CA TYR A 31 9.95 -4.15 8.37
C TYR A 31 9.58 -3.79 9.81
N LEU A 32 8.29 -3.55 10.08
CA LEU A 32 7.83 -3.20 11.41
C LEU A 32 7.95 -4.37 12.40
N SER A 33 7.89 -5.62 11.93
CA SER A 33 8.12 -6.80 12.77
C SER A 33 9.61 -7.04 13.05
N LEU A 34 10.49 -6.89 12.06
CA LEU A 34 11.94 -7.03 12.20
C LEU A 34 12.55 -5.97 13.12
N TYR A 35 12.13 -4.71 12.95
CA TYR A 35 12.68 -3.58 13.69
C TYR A 35 11.85 -3.18 14.90
N ASN A 36 10.86 -4.00 15.31
CA ASN A 36 9.97 -3.71 16.43
C ASN A 36 10.76 -3.31 17.70
N THR A 37 11.75 -4.12 18.08
CA THR A 37 12.59 -3.87 19.26
C THR A 37 13.38 -2.57 19.12
N SER A 38 14.06 -2.36 17.98
CA SER A 38 14.86 -1.15 17.76
C SER A 38 14.02 0.13 17.73
N ILE A 39 12.82 0.09 17.17
CA ILE A 39 11.87 1.21 17.18
C ILE A 39 11.44 1.54 18.60
N ARG A 40 11.13 0.51 19.40
CA ARG A 40 10.70 0.67 20.79
C ARG A 40 11.80 1.25 21.67
N GLU A 41 13.03 0.80 21.48
CA GLU A 41 14.20 1.34 22.17
C GLU A 41 14.51 2.77 21.75
N ALA A 42 14.38 3.10 20.46
CA ALA A 42 14.63 4.45 19.95
C ALA A 42 13.58 5.49 20.40
N LEU A 43 12.32 5.07 20.53
CA LEU A 43 11.21 5.95 20.92
C LEU A 43 10.82 5.83 22.40
N ASP A 44 11.54 5.01 23.18
CA ASP A 44 11.26 4.68 24.58
C ASP A 44 9.79 4.27 24.84
N ILE A 45 9.27 3.38 24.00
CA ILE A 45 7.86 2.98 24.01
C ILE A 45 7.64 1.49 24.30
N THR A 46 6.52 1.21 24.97
CA THR A 46 6.09 -0.14 25.27
C THR A 46 5.56 -0.86 24.03
N GLN A 47 5.51 -2.19 24.08
CA GLN A 47 4.92 -3.00 23.01
C GLN A 47 3.43 -2.66 22.80
N GLY A 48 2.72 -2.34 23.88
CA GLY A 48 1.31 -1.96 23.86
C GLY A 48 1.10 -0.65 23.11
N GLU A 49 1.92 0.37 23.38
CA GLU A 49 1.82 1.67 22.70
C GLU A 49 2.09 1.56 21.20
N LEU A 50 3.14 0.82 20.81
CA LEU A 50 3.42 0.54 19.40
C LEU A 50 2.23 -0.14 18.71
N ALA A 51 1.65 -1.17 19.34
CA ALA A 51 0.49 -1.88 18.81
C ALA A 51 -0.74 -0.97 18.69
N THR A 52 -0.95 -0.09 19.67
CA THR A 52 -2.08 0.85 19.69
C THR A 52 -1.94 1.90 18.59
N LEU A 53 -0.75 2.48 18.41
CA LEU A 53 -0.44 3.42 17.34
C LEU A 53 -0.67 2.78 15.97
N TYR A 54 -0.18 1.56 15.80
CA TYR A 54 -0.32 0.82 14.55
C TYR A 54 -1.79 0.46 14.25
N ALA A 55 -2.56 0.05 15.26
CA ALA A 55 -3.99 -0.22 15.13
C ALA A 55 -4.77 1.06 14.77
N ALA A 56 -4.51 2.17 15.47
CA ALA A 56 -5.13 3.46 15.19
C ALA A 56 -4.83 3.96 13.78
N ALA A 57 -3.56 3.87 13.34
CA ALA A 57 -3.16 4.22 11.98
C ALA A 57 -3.88 3.35 10.92
N THR A 58 -4.08 2.06 11.22
CA THR A 58 -4.77 1.12 10.33
C THR A 58 -6.26 1.43 10.20
N ILE A 59 -6.94 1.76 11.31
CA ILE A 59 -8.36 2.14 11.31
C ILE A 59 -8.56 3.45 10.57
N LEU A 60 -7.75 4.47 10.85
CA LEU A 60 -7.82 5.75 10.15
C LEU A 60 -7.56 5.58 8.66
N GLY A 61 -6.54 4.79 8.28
CA GLY A 61 -6.24 4.50 6.87
C GLY A 61 -7.43 3.84 6.17
N SER A 62 -8.08 2.87 6.82
CA SER A 62 -9.26 2.19 6.29
C SER A 62 -10.44 3.14 6.08
N ILE A 63 -10.69 4.06 7.01
CA ILE A 63 -11.74 5.08 6.87
C ILE A 63 -11.41 6.02 5.70
N SER A 64 -10.18 6.49 5.61
CA SER A 64 -9.74 7.36 4.52
C SER A 64 -9.82 6.67 3.15
N MET A 65 -9.66 5.35 3.08
CA MET A 65 -9.82 4.58 1.83
C MET A 65 -11.25 4.58 1.30
N LEU A 66 -12.27 4.54 2.17
CA LEU A 66 -13.67 4.61 1.75
C LEU A 66 -13.94 5.91 0.96
N SER A 67 -13.30 7.00 1.37
CA SER A 67 -13.35 8.30 0.70
C SER A 67 -12.41 8.43 -0.50
N LEU A 68 -11.65 7.41 -0.87
CA LEU A 68 -10.76 7.45 -2.05
C LEU A 68 -11.14 6.46 -3.15
N GLY A 69 -11.97 5.45 -2.83
CA GLY A 69 -12.55 4.54 -3.82
C GLY A 69 -13.29 5.29 -4.93
N TRP A 70 -14.08 6.30 -4.59
CA TRP A 70 -14.78 7.15 -5.58
C TRP A 70 -13.83 7.99 -6.45
N LEU A 71 -12.64 8.32 -5.94
CA LEU A 71 -11.65 9.12 -6.67
C LEU A 71 -10.94 8.25 -7.71
N LEU A 72 -10.61 7.01 -7.36
CA LEU A 72 -10.03 6.01 -8.26
C LEU A 72 -10.83 5.80 -9.55
N ASP A 73 -12.15 5.93 -9.49
CA ASP A 73 -13.01 5.83 -10.67
C ASP A 73 -12.93 7.07 -11.58
N LYS A 74 -12.47 8.23 -11.08
CA LYS A 74 -12.41 9.48 -11.85
C LYS A 74 -11.04 9.82 -12.42
N ILE A 75 -9.96 9.35 -11.79
CA ILE A 75 -8.58 9.64 -12.22
C ILE A 75 -7.96 8.48 -12.99
N ASP A 76 -7.03 8.84 -13.89
CA ASP A 76 -6.22 7.86 -14.59
C ASP A 76 -5.38 7.02 -13.62
N LEU A 77 -5.39 5.71 -13.84
CA LEU A 77 -4.67 4.74 -13.00
C LEU A 77 -3.17 5.09 -12.88
N ARG A 78 -2.55 5.61 -13.95
CA ARG A 78 -1.14 6.01 -13.95
C ARG A 78 -0.87 7.16 -12.98
N VAL A 79 -1.74 8.16 -12.98
CA VAL A 79 -1.63 9.32 -12.09
C VAL A 79 -1.84 8.87 -10.65
N PHE A 80 -2.83 8.01 -10.41
CA PHE A 80 -3.08 7.44 -9.10
C PHE A 80 -1.89 6.64 -8.54
N VAL A 81 -1.31 5.75 -9.34
CA VAL A 81 -0.14 4.96 -8.92
C VAL A 81 1.07 5.87 -8.66
N THR A 82 1.26 6.92 -9.47
CA THR A 82 2.35 7.87 -9.27
C THR A 82 2.19 8.64 -7.96
N ILE A 83 0.99 9.17 -7.69
CA ILE A 83 0.69 9.91 -6.45
C ILE A 83 0.87 9.00 -5.23
N THR A 84 0.32 7.79 -5.26
CA THR A 84 0.45 6.84 -4.14
C THR A 84 1.89 6.42 -3.90
N SER A 85 2.69 6.24 -4.96
CA SER A 85 4.13 5.96 -4.83
C SER A 85 4.90 7.12 -4.20
N LEU A 86 4.55 8.37 -4.54
CA LEU A 86 5.13 9.55 -3.90
C LEU A 86 4.74 9.62 -2.41
N ILE A 87 3.50 9.30 -2.05
CA ILE A 87 3.08 9.24 -0.64
C ILE A 87 3.85 8.17 0.13
N VAL A 88 4.07 6.99 -0.45
CA VAL A 88 4.89 5.95 0.17
C VAL A 88 6.33 6.42 0.35
N LEU A 89 6.92 7.07 -0.66
CA LEU A 89 8.27 7.60 -0.59
C LEU A 89 8.41 8.67 0.52
N LEU A 90 7.43 9.57 0.61
CA LEU A 90 7.35 10.56 1.71
C LEU A 90 7.18 9.87 3.06
N GLY A 91 6.31 8.87 3.18
CA GLY A 91 6.11 8.10 4.40
C GLY A 91 7.39 7.41 4.88
N SER A 92 8.14 6.80 3.96
CA SER A 92 9.45 6.19 4.24
C SER A 92 10.49 7.23 4.66
N TRP A 93 10.49 8.41 4.05
CA TRP A 93 11.39 9.48 4.44
C TRP A 93 11.08 10.01 5.83
N VAL A 94 9.80 10.26 6.14
CA VAL A 94 9.35 10.65 7.49
C VAL A 94 9.69 9.58 8.52
N PHE A 95 9.53 8.30 8.19
CA PHE A 95 9.94 7.19 9.05
C PHE A 95 11.44 7.24 9.37
N SER A 96 12.29 7.58 8.40
CA SER A 96 13.74 7.65 8.58
C SER A 96 14.21 8.79 9.51
N ILE A 97 13.39 9.82 9.71
CA ILE A 97 13.70 10.97 10.57
C ILE A 97 12.77 11.02 11.80
N ALA A 98 12.03 9.95 12.06
CA ALA A 98 11.01 9.90 13.09
C ALA A 98 11.65 9.74 14.48
N ASP A 99 12.02 10.85 15.09
CA ASP A 99 12.55 10.91 16.46
C ASP A 99 11.45 11.13 17.52
N SER A 100 10.18 11.19 17.10
CA SER A 100 9.05 11.40 18.01
C SER A 100 7.89 10.46 17.69
N LEU A 101 7.10 10.15 18.74
CA LEU A 101 5.92 9.29 18.64
C LEU A 101 4.92 9.78 17.57
N PHE A 102 4.77 11.09 17.45
CA PHE A 102 3.86 11.73 16.50
C PHE A 102 4.33 11.59 15.04
N LEU A 103 5.62 11.84 14.77
CA LEU A 103 6.19 11.64 13.44
C LEU A 103 6.17 10.16 13.04
N PHE A 104 6.46 9.28 14.00
CA PHE A 104 6.37 7.84 13.81
C PHE A 104 4.94 7.42 13.45
N PHE A 105 3.94 7.92 14.16
CA PHE A 105 2.53 7.68 13.85
C PHE A 105 2.16 8.15 12.43
N ILE A 106 2.55 9.37 12.06
CA ILE A 106 2.31 9.91 10.72
C ILE A 106 2.97 9.03 9.66
N SER A 107 4.20 8.57 9.89
CA SER A 107 4.91 7.72 8.95
C SER A 107 4.20 6.38 8.74
N ILE A 108 3.78 5.71 9.83
CA ILE A 108 3.01 4.46 9.75
C ILE A 108 1.70 4.70 9.04
N PHE A 109 0.98 5.78 9.36
CA PHE A 109 -0.29 6.11 8.74
C PHE A 109 -0.14 6.33 7.23
N LEU A 110 0.81 7.16 6.79
CA LEU A 110 1.06 7.44 5.37
C LEU A 110 1.46 6.18 4.61
N LEU A 111 2.39 5.41 5.19
CA LEU A 111 2.79 4.12 4.65
C LEU A 111 1.55 3.23 4.52
N ARG A 112 0.82 2.97 5.61
CA ARG A 112 -0.35 2.08 5.63
C ARG A 112 -1.39 2.44 4.60
N PHE A 113 -1.75 3.70 4.58
CA PHE A 113 -2.77 4.24 3.72
C PHE A 113 -2.40 4.07 2.24
N ALA A 114 -1.19 4.45 1.85
CA ALA A 114 -0.79 4.41 0.45
C ALA A 114 -0.33 3.04 -0.04
N GLY A 115 0.47 2.34 0.77
CA GLY A 115 1.04 1.04 0.42
C GLY A 115 0.00 -0.07 0.43
N GLN A 116 -0.57 -0.38 1.59
CA GLN A 116 -1.47 -1.53 1.73
C GLN A 116 -2.89 -1.20 1.25
N GLY A 117 -3.34 0.03 1.50
CA GLY A 117 -4.68 0.47 1.13
C GLY A 117 -4.83 0.78 -0.36
N LEU A 118 -4.19 1.87 -0.81
CA LEU A 118 -4.44 2.41 -2.15
C LEU A 118 -3.87 1.53 -3.27
N TRP A 119 -2.70 0.89 -3.10
CA TRP A 119 -2.21 -0.06 -4.10
C TRP A 119 -3.08 -1.33 -4.18
N GLY A 120 -3.65 -1.79 -3.06
CA GLY A 120 -4.60 -2.91 -3.04
C GLY A 120 -5.91 -2.61 -3.79
N LEU A 121 -6.48 -1.42 -3.60
CA LEU A 121 -7.66 -0.95 -4.35
C LEU A 121 -7.34 -0.72 -5.83
N ALA A 122 -6.21 -0.09 -6.15
CA ALA A 122 -5.78 0.12 -7.53
C ALA A 122 -5.57 -1.20 -8.28
N SER A 123 -5.02 -2.22 -7.63
CA SER A 123 -4.90 -3.57 -8.22
C SER A 123 -6.28 -4.13 -8.57
N GLN A 124 -7.24 -4.10 -7.64
CA GLN A 124 -8.59 -4.62 -7.87
C GLN A 124 -9.36 -3.84 -8.94
N VAL A 125 -9.32 -2.51 -8.90
CA VAL A 125 -10.01 -1.63 -9.86
C VAL A 125 -9.37 -1.72 -11.25
N SER A 126 -8.04 -1.81 -11.34
CA SER A 126 -7.35 -1.96 -12.62
C SER A 126 -7.69 -3.27 -13.32
N MET A 127 -7.75 -4.38 -12.58
CA MET A 127 -8.18 -5.67 -13.12
C MET A 127 -9.66 -5.66 -13.52
N ALA A 128 -10.52 -4.97 -12.77
CA ALA A 128 -11.94 -4.83 -13.10
C ALA A 128 -12.20 -3.93 -14.32
N ARG A 129 -11.41 -2.85 -14.52
CA ARG A 129 -11.57 -1.89 -15.63
C ARG A 129 -10.96 -2.33 -16.95
N TYR A 130 -9.83 -3.02 -16.93
CA TYR A 130 -9.10 -3.37 -18.17
C TYR A 130 -9.40 -4.80 -18.69
N PHE A 131 -10.11 -5.63 -17.92
CA PHE A 131 -10.52 -6.97 -18.34
C PHE A 131 -12.02 -7.18 -18.21
N ASP A 132 -12.78 -6.56 -19.12
CA ASP A 132 -14.24 -6.72 -19.18
C ASP A 132 -14.70 -8.16 -19.49
N ALA A 133 -13.85 -8.99 -20.11
CA ALA A 133 -14.22 -10.34 -20.55
C ALA A 133 -13.69 -11.50 -19.65
N GLU A 134 -12.72 -11.26 -18.77
CA GLU A 134 -11.99 -12.34 -18.04
C GLU A 134 -11.83 -12.05 -16.53
N ARG A 135 -12.84 -11.43 -15.93
CA ARG A 135 -12.87 -11.00 -14.50
C ARG A 135 -12.51 -12.10 -13.49
N GLY A 136 -12.83 -13.36 -13.77
CA GLY A 136 -12.57 -14.49 -12.87
C GLY A 136 -11.13 -15.02 -12.87
N LEU A 137 -10.39 -14.83 -13.98
CA LEU A 137 -9.03 -15.37 -14.13
C LEU A 137 -7.96 -14.40 -13.62
N ALA A 138 -8.24 -13.10 -13.61
CA ALA A 138 -7.32 -12.06 -13.12
C ALA A 138 -7.35 -11.86 -11.59
N ALA A 139 -8.39 -12.38 -10.92
CA ALA A 139 -8.56 -12.32 -9.47
C ALA A 139 -8.11 -13.60 -8.74
N SER A 140 -7.64 -14.62 -9.48
CA SER A 140 -7.15 -15.91 -8.96
C SER A 140 -5.62 -15.93 -8.88
#